data_AF-W0BD67-F1
#
_entry.id   AF-W0BD67-F1
#
_cell.length_a   1.000
_cell.length_b   1.000
_cell.length_c   1.000
_cell.angle_alpha   90.00
_cell.angle_beta   90.00
_cell.angle_gamma   90.00
#
_symmetry.space_group_name_H-M   'P 1'
#
loop_
_entity.id
_entity.type
_entity.pdbx_description
1 polymer ?
#
loop_
_entity_poly.entity_id
_entity_poly.type
_entity_poly.pdbx_seq_one_letter_code
_entity_poly.pdbx_strand_id
1 'polypeptide(L)'
;MIRILLCLSLFLGSNVLIADPVLQFDSNLTPCFNMNEVEQIGKQISELLQHEFCEEKVDPKKIASISQNILPKIMDESFLGVAPPEHWQQLTDDIIKNCLENHDLCKKEARKEFETCIKPRIPLLLVQFGPWLAEHCSQFNKSFIQQWSNKKAILKKIIEENKTQNNPALP
;
A
#
# COMPACT_ATOMS: atom_id res chain seq x y z
N MET A 1 -2.22 9.79 -6.34
CA MET A 1 -1.77 9.66 -4.93
C MET A 1 -2.74 8.86 -4.08
N ILE A 2 -4.07 8.97 -4.29
CA ILE A 2 -5.10 8.05 -3.75
C ILE A 2 -4.87 6.55 -4.11
N ARG A 3 -3.92 6.20 -4.99
CA ARG A 3 -3.94 4.92 -5.72
C ARG A 3 -2.65 4.11 -5.79
N ILE A 4 -1.48 4.63 -5.44
CA ILE A 4 -0.34 3.75 -5.10
C ILE A 4 -0.71 2.94 -3.85
N LEU A 5 -1.46 3.60 -2.98
CA LEU A 5 -2.19 2.99 -1.90
C LEU A 5 -3.29 2.06 -2.34
N LEU A 6 -3.80 2.01 -3.58
CA LEU A 6 -4.75 0.95 -3.95
C LEU A 6 -4.12 -0.42 -3.71
N CYS A 7 -2.81 -0.63 -3.82
CA CYS A 7 -2.26 -1.95 -3.46
C CYS A 7 -2.35 -2.23 -1.95
N LEU A 8 -2.11 -1.23 -1.10
CA LEU A 8 -2.19 -1.32 0.37
C LEU A 8 -3.62 -1.09 0.93
N SER A 9 -4.50 -0.45 0.18
CA SER A 9 -5.89 -0.05 0.50
C SER A 9 -6.91 -0.89 -0.25
N LEU A 10 -6.52 -1.66 -1.26
CA LEU A 10 -7.17 -2.92 -1.65
C LEU A 10 -6.78 -4.01 -0.67
N PHE A 11 -5.52 -4.03 -0.20
CA PHE A 11 -5.12 -4.85 0.94
C PHE A 11 -5.99 -4.54 2.17
N LEU A 12 -6.27 -3.28 2.49
CA LEU A 12 -7.12 -2.97 3.63
C LEU A 12 -8.62 -2.88 3.29
N GLY A 13 -8.95 -2.65 2.02
CA GLY A 13 -10.30 -2.38 1.50
C GLY A 13 -10.90 -3.53 0.69
N SER A 14 -10.39 -4.75 0.83
CA SER A 14 -11.02 -5.95 0.27
C SER A 14 -12.43 -6.22 0.81
N ASN A 15 -12.88 -5.44 1.81
CA ASN A 15 -14.26 -5.41 2.29
C ASN A 15 -15.17 -4.38 1.58
N VAL A 16 -14.65 -3.51 0.70
CA VAL A 16 -15.49 -2.47 0.07
C VAL A 16 -16.42 -3.04 -1.01
N LEU A 17 -16.15 -4.23 -1.56
CA LEU A 17 -17.03 -4.89 -2.53
C LEU A 17 -17.97 -5.97 -1.93
N ILE A 18 -17.99 -6.12 -0.60
CA ILE A 18 -19.05 -6.90 0.11
C ILE A 18 -20.12 -5.95 0.69
N ALA A 19 -20.07 -4.66 0.35
CA ALA A 19 -21.18 -3.74 0.61
C ALA A 19 -22.23 -3.82 -0.51
N ASP A 20 -22.80 -5.02 -0.69
CA ASP A 20 -24.18 -5.14 -1.14
C ASP A 20 -24.96 -5.67 0.07
N PRO A 21 -25.88 -4.91 0.69
CA PRO A 21 -26.49 -5.25 1.97
C PRO A 21 -27.52 -6.40 1.87
N VAL A 22 -27.48 -7.21 0.81
CA VAL A 22 -28.56 -8.14 0.45
C VAL A 22 -28.24 -9.60 0.80
N LEU A 23 -27.02 -9.93 1.24
CA LEU A 23 -26.71 -11.28 1.73
C LEU A 23 -26.14 -11.23 3.14
N GLN A 24 -27.04 -10.99 4.09
CA GLN A 24 -26.84 -11.29 5.51
C GLN A 24 -26.53 -12.79 5.65
N PHE A 25 -25.30 -13.14 6.00
CA PHE A 25 -25.02 -14.34 6.77
C PHE A 25 -24.94 -13.94 8.24
N ASP A 26 -25.92 -14.41 9.00
CA ASP A 26 -25.98 -14.38 10.46
C ASP A 26 -24.61 -14.67 11.08
N SER A 27 -23.96 -13.63 11.59
CA SER A 27 -22.86 -13.79 12.52
C SER A 27 -22.63 -12.47 13.23
N ASN A 28 -22.49 -12.53 14.54
CA ASN A 28 -21.96 -11.45 15.38
C ASN A 28 -20.46 -11.23 15.05
N LEU A 29 -20.12 -11.00 13.79
CA LEU A 29 -18.75 -10.76 13.36
C LEU A 29 -18.43 -9.31 13.69
N THR A 30 -17.67 -9.14 14.77
CA THR A 30 -16.94 -7.90 14.99
C THR A 30 -16.05 -7.68 13.76
N PRO A 31 -16.20 -6.55 13.04
CA PRO A 31 -15.42 -6.29 11.85
C PRO A 31 -13.93 -6.31 12.21
N CYS A 32 -13.12 -6.97 11.39
CA CYS A 32 -11.72 -7.18 11.74
C CYS A 32 -10.88 -5.91 11.76
N PHE A 33 -11.35 -4.89 11.02
CA PHE A 33 -10.76 -3.56 11.00
C PHE A 33 -11.84 -2.52 11.28
N ASN A 34 -11.44 -1.46 11.97
CA ASN A 34 -12.19 -0.22 11.97
C ASN A 34 -11.93 0.50 10.64
N MET A 35 -12.93 0.59 9.78
CA MET A 35 -12.77 1.17 8.44
C MET A 35 -12.36 2.64 8.49
N ASN A 36 -12.75 3.39 9.52
CA ASN A 36 -12.31 4.78 9.70
C ASN A 36 -10.81 4.85 10.00
N GLU A 37 -10.28 3.94 10.82
CA GLU A 37 -8.84 3.87 11.12
C GLU A 37 -8.04 3.48 9.88
N VAL A 38 -8.51 2.47 9.15
CA VAL A 38 -7.92 2.06 7.87
C VAL A 38 -7.87 3.22 6.87
N GLU A 39 -8.96 3.98 6.74
CA GLU A 39 -9.01 5.14 5.86
C GLU A 39 -8.04 6.24 6.29
N GLN A 40 -7.95 6.52 7.60
CA GLN A 40 -7.01 7.49 8.15
C GLN A 40 -5.55 7.08 7.92
N ILE A 41 -5.23 5.80 8.12
CA ILE A 41 -3.90 5.24 7.84
C ILE A 41 -3.56 5.43 6.35
N GLY A 42 -4.49 5.08 5.46
CA GLY A 42 -4.35 5.28 4.03
C GLY A 42 -4.05 6.75 3.68
N LYS A 43 -4.81 7.69 4.26
CA LYS A 43 -4.56 9.13 4.07
C LYS A 43 -3.16 9.54 4.53
N GLN A 44 -2.75 9.12 5.72
CA GLN A 44 -1.42 9.46 6.27
C GLN A 44 -0.27 8.87 5.45
N ILE A 45 -0.40 7.66 4.92
CA ILE A 45 0.59 7.10 3.98
C ILE A 45 0.63 7.94 2.71
N SER A 46 -0.52 8.36 2.17
CA SER A 46 -0.58 9.15 0.95
C SER A 46 0.14 10.48 1.13
N GLU A 47 -0.09 11.14 2.26
CA GLU A 47 0.55 12.41 2.62
C GLU A 47 2.05 12.24 2.80
N LEU A 48 2.48 11.17 3.50
CA LEU A 48 3.90 10.85 3.67
C LEU A 48 4.57 10.65 2.31
N LEU A 49 4.04 9.79 1.45
CA LEU A 49 4.63 9.54 0.13
C LEU A 49 4.58 10.79 -0.75
N GLN A 50 3.53 11.61 -0.66
CA GLN A 50 3.46 12.88 -1.39
C GLN A 50 4.59 13.82 -0.98
N HIS A 51 4.77 14.05 0.32
CA HIS A 51 5.82 14.90 0.84
C HIS A 51 7.19 14.37 0.42
N GLU A 52 7.42 13.08 0.68
CA GLU A 52 8.71 12.45 0.51
C GLU A 52 9.12 12.33 -0.97
N PHE A 53 8.20 12.05 -1.91
CA PHE A 53 8.56 11.85 -3.32
C PHE A 53 8.36 13.09 -4.18
N CYS A 54 7.38 13.94 -3.87
CA CYS A 54 7.00 15.04 -4.75
C CYS A 54 7.50 16.40 -4.29
N GLU A 55 7.46 16.66 -2.98
CA GLU A 55 7.90 17.96 -2.45
C GLU A 55 9.42 18.04 -2.36
N GLU A 56 10.07 16.92 -2.05
CA GLU A 56 11.54 16.80 -2.04
C GLU A 56 12.19 16.59 -3.43
N LYS A 57 11.42 16.71 -4.52
CA LYS A 57 11.90 16.62 -5.92
C LYS A 57 12.70 15.34 -6.23
N VAL A 58 12.21 14.18 -5.78
CA VAL A 58 12.80 12.89 -6.20
C VAL A 58 12.62 12.74 -7.72
N ASP A 59 13.67 12.27 -8.41
CA ASP A 59 13.58 11.99 -9.85
C ASP A 59 12.46 10.96 -10.10
N PRO A 60 11.43 11.29 -10.90
CA PRO A 60 10.35 10.37 -11.24
C PRO A 60 10.81 9.01 -11.75
N LYS A 61 11.95 8.95 -12.47
CA LYS A 61 12.53 7.69 -12.97
C LYS A 61 13.05 6.80 -11.85
N LYS A 62 13.35 7.36 -10.68
CA LYS A 62 13.79 6.63 -9.49
C LYS A 62 12.63 6.09 -8.67
N ILE A 63 11.38 6.55 -8.86
CA ILE A 63 10.23 6.11 -8.06
C ILE A 63 10.00 4.60 -8.16
N ALA A 64 10.12 4.02 -9.35
CA ALA A 64 10.00 2.56 -9.53
C ALA A 64 11.08 1.80 -8.75
N SER A 65 12.34 2.21 -8.88
CA SER A 65 13.48 1.60 -8.17
C SER A 65 13.36 1.76 -6.65
N ILE A 66 12.98 2.95 -6.18
CA ILE A 66 12.77 3.19 -4.74
C ILE A 66 11.62 2.32 -4.22
N SER A 67 10.53 2.17 -4.98
CA SER A 67 9.43 1.29 -4.61
C SER A 67 9.89 -0.17 -4.50
N GLN A 68 10.69 -0.65 -5.45
CA GLN A 68 11.26 -2.01 -5.41
C GLN A 68 12.19 -2.25 -4.21
N ASN A 69 12.87 -1.21 -3.70
CA ASN A 69 13.73 -1.33 -2.52
C ASN A 69 12.98 -1.22 -1.19
N ILE A 70 11.89 -0.43 -1.16
CA ILE A 70 11.08 -0.22 0.04
C ILE A 70 10.12 -1.39 0.26
N LEU A 71 9.47 -1.88 -0.81
CA LEU A 71 8.43 -2.90 -0.70
C LEU A 71 8.87 -4.15 0.07
N PRO A 72 10.04 -4.76 -0.17
CA PRO A 72 10.50 -5.92 0.60
C PRO A 72 10.72 -5.63 2.09
N LYS A 73 11.02 -4.37 2.47
CA LYS A 73 11.23 -3.98 3.87
C LYS A 73 9.92 -3.79 4.63
N ILE A 74 8.82 -3.53 3.92
CA ILE A 74 7.49 -3.35 4.53
C ILE A 74 6.57 -4.55 4.31
N MET A 75 6.80 -5.35 3.26
CA MET A 75 6.14 -6.62 3.00
C MET A 75 6.92 -7.76 3.66
N ASP A 76 7.20 -7.59 4.95
CA ASP A 76 7.96 -8.51 5.78
C ASP A 76 7.18 -8.82 7.06
N GLU A 77 7.40 -10.02 7.62
CA GLU A 77 6.70 -10.47 8.83
C GLU A 77 6.95 -9.55 10.03
N SER A 78 8.16 -9.00 10.20
CA SER A 78 8.45 -8.08 11.30
C SER A 78 7.66 -6.77 11.18
N PHE A 79 7.38 -6.34 9.94
CA PHE A 79 6.64 -5.10 9.68
C PHE A 79 5.13 -5.32 9.72
N LEU A 80 4.61 -6.36 9.08
CA LEU A 80 3.17 -6.67 9.02
C LEU A 80 2.66 -7.39 10.28
N GLY A 81 3.56 -8.05 11.02
CA GLY A 81 3.24 -8.94 12.13
C GLY A 81 2.75 -10.32 11.69
N VAL A 82 2.70 -10.58 10.40
CA VAL A 82 2.29 -11.85 9.76
C VAL A 82 3.09 -12.02 8.47
N ALA A 83 3.34 -13.27 8.07
CA ALA A 83 4.02 -13.55 6.81
C ALA A 83 3.24 -12.94 5.64
N PRO A 84 3.90 -12.25 4.70
CA PRO A 84 3.21 -11.62 3.58
C PRO A 84 2.54 -12.68 2.68
N PRO A 85 1.47 -12.32 1.94
CA PRO A 85 0.78 -13.27 1.09
C PRO A 85 1.69 -13.79 -0.02
N GLU A 86 1.46 -15.03 -0.43
CA GLU A 86 2.22 -15.62 -1.54
C GLU A 86 2.11 -14.78 -2.81
N HIS A 87 3.19 -14.78 -3.60
CA HIS A 87 3.29 -14.06 -4.88
C HIS A 87 3.09 -12.53 -4.81
N TRP A 88 3.08 -11.93 -3.61
CA TRP A 88 2.93 -10.48 -3.46
C TRP A 88 3.96 -9.71 -4.30
N GLN A 89 5.20 -10.18 -4.33
CA GLN A 89 6.30 -9.51 -5.01
C GLN A 89 6.09 -9.49 -6.53
N GLN A 90 5.78 -10.65 -7.13
CA GLN A 90 5.52 -10.76 -8.56
C GLN A 90 4.40 -9.82 -9.02
N LEU A 91 3.34 -9.74 -8.22
CA LEU A 91 2.19 -8.88 -8.51
C LEU A 91 2.54 -7.39 -8.37
N THR A 92 3.30 -7.02 -7.34
CA THR A 92 3.79 -5.64 -7.20
C THR A 92 4.75 -5.26 -8.32
N ASP A 93 5.62 -6.18 -8.75
CA ASP A 93 6.54 -5.96 -9.86
C ASP A 93 5.78 -5.76 -11.19
N ASP A 94 4.73 -6.55 -11.42
CA ASP A 94 3.85 -6.41 -12.59
C ASP A 94 3.09 -5.07 -12.59
N ILE A 95 2.72 -4.57 -11.40
CA ILE A 95 2.12 -3.25 -11.26
C ILE A 95 3.14 -2.14 -11.51
N ILE A 96 4.34 -2.25 -10.93
CA ILE A 96 5.39 -1.25 -11.11
C ILE A 96 5.76 -1.14 -12.59
N LYS A 97 6.01 -2.28 -13.24
CA LYS A 97 6.40 -2.33 -14.65
C LYS A 97 5.31 -1.78 -15.58
N ASN A 98 4.07 -2.20 -15.40
CA ASN A 98 3.03 -1.89 -16.39
C ASN A 98 2.24 -0.61 -16.09
N CYS A 99 2.21 -0.14 -14.84
CA CYS A 99 1.40 1.01 -14.45
C CYS A 99 2.22 2.20 -13.95
N LEU A 100 3.46 1.98 -13.52
CA LEU A 100 4.27 3.01 -12.87
C LEU A 100 5.51 3.40 -13.68
N GLU A 101 6.07 2.49 -14.48
CA GLU A 101 7.32 2.71 -15.20
C GLU A 101 7.26 3.99 -16.05
N ASN A 102 8.19 4.92 -15.80
CA ASN A 102 8.30 6.23 -16.45
C ASN A 102 7.21 7.26 -16.14
N HIS A 103 6.32 7.01 -15.18
CA HIS A 103 5.29 7.98 -14.77
C HIS A 103 5.73 8.82 -13.55
N ASP A 104 5.62 10.14 -13.69
CA ASP A 104 5.77 11.09 -12.58
C ASP A 104 4.45 11.22 -11.81
N LEU A 105 4.31 10.40 -10.76
CA LEU A 105 3.12 10.37 -9.91
C LEU A 105 2.84 11.66 -9.15
N CYS A 106 3.73 12.64 -9.21
CA CYS A 106 3.50 13.98 -8.67
C CYS A 106 2.59 14.80 -9.60
N LYS A 107 2.61 14.51 -10.91
CA LYS A 107 1.72 15.12 -11.89
C LYS A 107 0.31 14.55 -11.83
N LYS A 108 -0.69 15.39 -12.12
CA LYS A 108 -2.10 14.98 -12.04
C LYS A 108 -2.46 13.97 -13.13
N GLU A 109 -1.87 14.15 -14.30
CA GLU A 109 -2.08 13.35 -15.50
C GLU A 109 -1.54 11.94 -15.30
N ALA A 110 -0.28 11.81 -14.87
CA ALA A 110 0.33 10.50 -14.59
C ALA A 110 -0.41 9.76 -13.45
N ARG A 111 -0.95 10.48 -12.46
CA ARG A 111 -1.83 9.88 -11.45
C ARG A 111 -3.10 9.28 -12.04
N LYS A 112 -3.70 9.95 -13.03
CA LYS A 112 -4.91 9.48 -13.73
C LYS A 112 -4.62 8.29 -14.65
N GLU A 113 -3.44 8.26 -15.28
CA GLU A 113 -2.97 7.13 -16.09
C GLU A 113 -2.71 5.90 -15.22
N PHE A 114 -1.97 6.06 -14.13
CA PHE A 114 -1.75 5.01 -13.13
C PHE A 114 -3.08 4.46 -12.60
N GLU A 115 -4.01 5.36 -12.24
CA GLU A 115 -5.38 5.03 -11.86
C GLU A 115 -6.08 4.12 -12.89
N THR A 116 -6.00 4.51 -14.15
CA THR A 116 -6.67 3.82 -15.25
C THR A 116 -6.05 2.44 -15.48
N CYS A 117 -4.74 2.30 -15.26
CA CYS A 117 -4.04 1.04 -15.33
C CYS A 117 -4.40 0.07 -14.18
N ILE A 118 -4.55 0.58 -12.95
CA ILE A 118 -4.79 -0.26 -11.76
C ILE A 118 -6.26 -0.66 -11.61
N LYS A 119 -7.20 0.22 -11.97
CA LYS A 119 -8.63 -0.03 -11.78
C LYS A 119 -9.11 -1.40 -12.31
N PRO A 120 -8.74 -1.86 -13.53
CA PRO A 120 -9.15 -3.18 -14.00
C PRO A 120 -8.45 -4.36 -13.29
N ARG A 121 -7.33 -4.12 -12.60
CA ARG A 121 -6.58 -5.14 -11.84
C ARG A 121 -7.14 -5.36 -10.43
N ILE A 122 -7.97 -4.44 -9.94
CA ILE A 122 -8.58 -4.50 -8.60
C ILE A 122 -9.20 -5.86 -8.28
N PRO A 123 -10.10 -6.43 -9.11
CA PRO A 123 -10.75 -7.71 -8.76
C PRO A 123 -9.75 -8.85 -8.56
N LEU A 124 -8.68 -8.90 -9.35
CA LEU A 124 -7.64 -9.91 -9.21
C LEU A 124 -6.89 -9.75 -7.89
N LEU A 125 -6.56 -8.52 -7.50
CA LEU A 125 -5.92 -8.22 -6.21
C LEU A 125 -6.79 -8.69 -5.04
N LEU A 126 -8.10 -8.51 -5.14
CA LEU A 126 -9.06 -8.94 -4.13
C LEU A 126 -9.16 -10.46 -4.04
N VAL A 127 -9.18 -11.17 -5.16
CA VAL A 127 -9.21 -12.64 -5.18
C VAL A 127 -7.92 -13.22 -4.60
N GLN A 128 -6.78 -12.61 -4.87
CA GLN A 128 -5.48 -13.11 -4.40
C GLN A 128 -5.21 -12.79 -2.92
N PHE A 129 -5.57 -11.59 -2.45
CA PHE A 129 -5.23 -11.16 -1.09
C PHE A 129 -6.39 -11.21 -0.10
N GLY A 130 -7.64 -11.21 -0.59
CA GLY A 130 -8.83 -11.29 0.26
C GLY A 130 -8.80 -12.46 1.24
N PRO A 131 -8.50 -13.70 0.80
CA PRO A 131 -8.38 -14.85 1.69
C PRO A 131 -7.29 -14.68 2.76
N TRP A 132 -6.08 -14.23 2.35
CA TRP A 132 -4.98 -13.99 3.27
C TRP A 132 -5.34 -12.93 4.33
N LEU A 133 -6.02 -11.86 3.92
CA LEU A 133 -6.49 -10.82 4.83
C LEU A 133 -7.51 -11.35 5.81
N ALA A 134 -8.45 -12.18 5.36
CA ALA A 134 -9.48 -12.77 6.22
C ALA A 134 -8.85 -13.73 7.26
N GLU A 135 -7.85 -14.51 6.84
CA GLU A 135 -7.14 -15.47 7.70
C GLU A 135 -6.27 -14.76 8.76
N HIS A 136 -5.53 -13.73 8.36
CA HIS A 136 -4.55 -13.06 9.22
C HIS A 136 -5.07 -11.78 9.89
N CYS A 137 -6.36 -11.50 9.71
CA CYS A 137 -6.98 -10.21 9.97
C CYS A 137 -6.70 -9.69 11.41
N SER A 138 -6.86 -10.57 12.41
CA SER A 138 -6.73 -10.20 13.83
C SER A 138 -5.30 -9.81 14.19
N GLN A 139 -4.34 -10.62 13.74
CA GLN A 139 -2.92 -10.40 14.01
C GLN A 139 -2.39 -9.19 13.25
N PHE A 140 -2.84 -9.00 12.01
CA PHE A 140 -2.54 -7.83 11.20
C PHE A 140 -3.12 -6.55 11.84
N ASN A 141 -4.37 -6.57 12.31
CA ASN A 141 -4.98 -5.44 13.01
C ASN A 141 -4.16 -5.04 14.25
N LYS A 142 -3.82 -6.02 15.09
CA LYS A 142 -3.04 -5.80 16.32
C LYS A 142 -1.64 -5.28 16.04
N SER A 143 -0.97 -5.80 15.01
CA SER A 143 0.45 -5.57 14.77
C SER A 143 0.73 -4.38 13.86
N PHE A 144 -0.19 -4.07 12.94
CA PHE A 144 -0.03 -3.00 11.96
C PHE A 144 -0.97 -1.82 12.24
N ILE A 145 -2.28 -2.05 12.31
CA ILE A 145 -3.28 -0.98 12.44
C ILE A 145 -3.20 -0.29 13.80
N GLN A 146 -3.29 -1.05 14.89
CA GLN A 146 -3.22 -0.51 16.25
C GLN A 146 -1.84 0.08 16.59
N GLN A 147 -0.80 -0.41 15.92
CA GLN A 147 0.58 0.07 16.08
C GLN A 147 0.98 1.11 15.02
N TRP A 148 0.00 1.68 14.29
CA TRP A 148 0.27 2.52 13.13
C TRP A 148 1.23 3.67 13.42
N SER A 149 1.13 4.33 14.57
CA SER A 149 2.06 5.41 14.95
C SER A 149 3.53 4.96 14.90
N ASN A 150 3.82 3.77 15.45
CA ASN A 150 5.15 3.17 15.42
C ASN A 150 5.54 2.73 14.00
N LYS A 151 4.61 2.08 13.27
CA LYS A 151 4.83 1.62 11.89
C LYS A 151 5.09 2.77 10.92
N LYS A 152 4.42 3.90 11.11
CA LYS A 152 4.63 5.15 10.36
C LYS A 152 6.05 5.69 10.55
N ALA A 153 6.57 5.69 11.79
CA ALA A 153 7.93 6.12 12.07
C ALA A 153 8.97 5.20 11.39
N ILE A 154 8.75 3.88 11.44
CA ILE A 154 9.59 2.90 10.74
C ILE A 154 9.54 3.12 9.22
N LEU A 155 8.34 3.31 8.66
CA LEU A 155 8.16 3.59 7.24
C LEU A 155 8.91 4.85 6.80
N LYS A 156 8.83 5.94 7.58
CA LYS A 156 9.57 7.18 7.29
C LYS A 156 11.09 6.93 7.26
N LYS A 157 11.61 6.22 8.27
CA LYS A 157 13.04 5.85 8.32
C LYS A 157 13.46 5.02 7.11
N ILE A 158 12.65 4.03 6.71
CA ILE A 158 12.92 3.20 5.52
C ILE A 158 12.96 4.07 4.25
N ILE A 159 12.04 5.04 4.10
CA ILE A 159 12.02 5.95 2.96
C ILE A 159 13.29 6.81 2.94
N GLU A 160 13.63 7.46 4.06
CA GLU A 160 14.80 8.32 4.21
C GLU A 160 16.10 7.58 3.86
N GLU A 161 16.32 6.39 4.44
CA GLU A 161 17.51 5.57 4.15
C GLU A 161 17.65 5.23 2.67
N ASN A 162 16.53 4.94 1.98
CA ASN A 162 16.54 4.60 0.56
C ASN A 162 16.78 5.82 -0.33
N LYS A 163 16.38 7.03 0.10
CA LYS A 163 16.71 8.26 -0.62
C LYS A 163 18.20 8.56 -0.55
N THR A 164 18.82 8.46 0.62
CA THR A 164 20.26 8.69 0.80
C THR A 164 21.09 7.70 -0.01
N GLN A 165 20.70 6.43 -0.04
CA GLN A 165 21.37 5.39 -0.83
C GLN A 165 21.26 5.61 -2.35
N ASN A 166 20.15 6.18 -2.83
CA ASN A 166 19.90 6.42 -4.24
C ASN A 166 20.25 7.85 -4.71
N ASN A 167 20.77 8.69 -3.81
CA ASN A 167 21.16 10.08 -4.07
C ASN A 167 22.32 10.50 -3.14
N PRO A 168 23.57 10.10 -3.43
CA PRO A 168 24.74 10.40 -2.57
C PRO A 168 25.15 11.90 -2.53
N ALA A 169 24.35 12.80 -3.10
CA ALA A 169 24.61 14.23 -3.20
C ALA A 169 23.68 15.11 -2.33
N LEU A 170 22.82 14.52 -1.49
CA LEU A 170 22.13 15.28 -0.45
C LEU A 170 23.00 15.31 0.82
N PRO A 171 23.46 16.49 1.29
CA PRO A 171 24.17 16.62 2.56
C PRO A 171 23.29 16.29 3.77
#